data_AF-A0A957YWR0-F1
#
_entry.id   AF-A0A957YWR0-F1
#
_cell.length_a   1.000
_cell.length_b   1.000
_cell.length_c   1.000
_cell.angle_alpha   90.00
_cell.angle_beta   90.00
_cell.angle_gamma   90.00
#
_symmetry.space_group_name_H-M   'P 1'
#
loop_
_entity.id
_entity.type
_entity.pdbx_description
1 polymer ?
#
loop_
_entity_poly.entity_id
_entity_poly.type
_entity_poly.pdbx_seq_one_letter_code
_entity_poly.pdbx_strand_id
1 'polypeptide(L)'
;MSVIRKILHLDLDAFFCAVEEQRNASLCGKPFAVGGRPESRGVVASCSYPARAFGIHSAMPMSQAVRLCPQLVIVPANHRAYGRCSQEVMARLRALTPLVEQLSIDEAFLDVTALGKP
;
A
#
# COMPACT_ATOMS: atom_id res chain seq x y z
N MET A 1 16.65 28.76 22.10
CA MET A 1 17.17 28.19 20.83
C MET A 1 16.04 27.49 20.13
N SER A 2 15.90 27.67 18.81
CA SER A 2 14.88 26.93 18.02
C SER A 2 15.24 25.45 18.03
N VAL A 3 14.30 24.59 18.42
CA VAL A 3 14.49 23.15 18.36
C VAL A 3 14.29 22.71 16.90
N ILE A 4 15.28 22.03 16.32
CA ILE A 4 15.15 21.45 14.99
C ILE A 4 14.10 20.34 15.06
N ARG A 5 13.04 20.46 14.26
CA ARG A 5 12.00 19.42 14.18
C ARG A 5 12.50 18.20 13.42
N LYS A 6 12.11 17.02 13.89
CA LYS A 6 12.37 15.74 13.22
C LYS A 6 11.04 15.17 12.74
N ILE A 7 10.79 15.30 11.44
CA ILE A 7 9.54 14.85 10.81
C ILE A 7 9.84 13.61 9.97
N LEU A 8 9.12 12.52 10.24
CA LEU A 8 9.18 11.31 9.42
C LEU A 8 7.96 11.24 8.52
N HIS A 9 8.16 10.85 7.27
CA HIS A 9 7.11 10.41 6.37
C HIS A 9 7.14 8.89 6.30
N LEU A 10 6.00 8.26 6.52
CA LEU A 10 5.80 6.83 6.37
C LEU A 10 4.81 6.59 5.23
N ASP A 11 5.16 5.64 4.36
CA ASP A 11 4.35 5.15 3.24
C ASP A 11 4.50 3.62 3.21
N LEU A 12 3.39 2.87 3.15
CA LEU A 12 3.40 1.41 3.19
C LEU A 12 3.56 0.82 1.78
N ASP A 13 4.60 0.02 1.60
CA ASP A 13 4.95 -0.62 0.33
C ASP A 13 3.82 -1.45 -0.27
N ALA A 14 3.39 -1.08 -1.49
CA ALA A 14 2.39 -1.80 -2.28
C ALA A 14 1.16 -2.23 -1.45
N PHE A 15 0.67 -1.32 -0.60
CA PHE A 15 -0.14 -1.65 0.58
C PHE A 15 -1.27 -2.67 0.36
N PHE A 16 -2.12 -2.50 -0.66
CA PHE A 16 -3.21 -3.46 -0.89
C PHE A 16 -2.69 -4.85 -1.28
N CYS A 17 -1.63 -4.92 -2.10
CA CYS A 17 -1.01 -6.20 -2.44
C CYS A 17 -0.36 -6.85 -1.21
N ALA A 18 0.34 -6.07 -0.38
CA ALA A 18 0.95 -6.59 0.85
C ALA A 18 -0.11 -7.18 1.81
N VAL A 19 -1.27 -6.53 1.94
CA VAL A 19 -2.39 -7.06 2.74
C VAL A 19 -2.96 -8.35 2.12
N GLU A 20 -3.11 -8.41 0.80
CA GLU A 20 -3.60 -9.64 0.14
C GLU A 20 -2.60 -10.80 0.25
N GLU A 21 -1.28 -10.56 0.19
CA GLU A 21 -0.25 -11.58 0.43
C GLU A 21 -0.31 -12.13 1.86
N GLN A 22 -0.50 -11.27 2.85
CA GLN A 22 -0.69 -11.72 4.25
C GLN A 22 -1.95 -12.57 4.43
N ARG A 23 -3.02 -12.27 3.67
CA ARG A 23 -4.28 -13.02 3.71
C ARG A 23 -4.23 -14.31 2.92
N ASN A 24 -3.43 -14.36 1.87
CA ASN A 24 -3.31 -15.50 0.98
C ASN A 24 -1.85 -15.66 0.52
N ALA A 25 -1.11 -16.48 1.27
CA ALA A 25 0.29 -16.78 0.99
C ALA A 25 0.55 -17.37 -0.40
N SER A 26 -0.47 -17.89 -1.09
CA SER A 26 -0.30 -18.38 -2.47
C SER A 26 -0.08 -17.27 -3.50
N LEU A 27 -0.26 -15.99 -3.13
CA LEU A 27 0.02 -14.83 -3.97
C LEU A 27 1.49 -14.39 -3.92
N CYS A 28 2.21 -14.74 -2.86
CA CYS A 28 3.60 -14.32 -2.65
C CYS A 28 4.48 -14.71 -3.86
N GLY A 29 5.22 -13.74 -4.38
CA GLY A 29 6.14 -13.95 -5.50
C GLY A 29 5.46 -14.11 -6.87
N LYS A 30 4.13 -13.98 -6.96
CA LYS A 30 3.40 -14.05 -8.24
C LYS A 30 3.07 -12.66 -8.77
N PRO A 31 2.98 -12.48 -10.10
CA PRO A 31 2.46 -11.24 -10.66
C PRO A 31 0.95 -11.19 -10.44
N PHE A 32 0.52 -10.31 -9.53
CA PHE A 32 -0.87 -9.99 -9.31
C PHE A 32 -1.12 -8.49 -9.11
N ALA A 33 -2.37 -8.09 -9.36
CA ALA A 33 -2.85 -6.72 -9.18
C ALA A 33 -4.19 -6.72 -8.43
N VAL A 34 -4.36 -5.76 -7.54
CA VAL A 34 -5.64 -5.44 -6.91
C VAL A 34 -6.34 -4.40 -7.78
N GLY A 35 -7.62 -4.60 -8.13
CA GLY A 35 -8.35 -3.61 -8.91
C GLY A 35 -9.67 -4.10 -9.51
N GLY A 36 -10.21 -3.27 -10.41
CA GLY A 36 -11.40 -3.61 -11.18
C GLY A 36 -11.11 -4.61 -12.30
N ARG A 37 -12.14 -5.32 -12.77
CA ARG A 37 -12.02 -6.30 -13.85
C ARG A 37 -11.64 -5.65 -15.21
N PRO A 38 -10.93 -6.36 -16.10
CA PRO A 38 -10.53 -5.84 -17.40
C PRO A 38 -11.69 -5.71 -18.39
N GLU A 39 -12.79 -6.47 -18.22
CA GLU A 39 -14.00 -6.36 -19.04
C GLU A 39 -14.83 -5.11 -18.69
N SER A 40 -14.53 -4.45 -17.57
CA SER A 40 -15.08 -3.15 -17.22
C SER A 40 -14.04 -2.05 -17.42
N ARG A 41 -14.39 -0.79 -17.14
CA ARG A 41 -13.42 0.33 -17.10
C ARG A 41 -12.55 0.30 -15.83
N GLY A 42 -12.17 -0.90 -15.38
CA GLY A 42 -11.36 -1.13 -14.19
C GLY A 42 -9.92 -0.66 -14.36
N VAL A 43 -9.32 -0.23 -13.25
CA VAL A 43 -7.92 0.17 -13.15
C VAL A 43 -7.21 -0.66 -12.09
N VAL A 44 -5.88 -0.74 -12.19
CA VAL A 44 -4.99 -1.26 -11.16
C VAL A 44 -4.98 -0.28 -9.99
N ALA A 45 -5.50 -0.70 -8.84
CA ALA A 45 -5.44 0.07 -7.60
C ALA A 45 -4.07 -0.10 -6.90
N SER A 46 -3.52 -1.32 -6.93
CA SER A 46 -2.17 -1.63 -6.46
C SER A 46 -1.65 -2.86 -7.21
N CYS A 47 -0.34 -3.01 -7.30
CA CYS A 47 0.29 -4.16 -7.95
C CYS A 47 1.51 -4.65 -7.19
N SER A 48 1.68 -5.96 -7.20
CA SER A 48 2.81 -6.68 -6.60
C SER A 48 4.12 -6.35 -7.30
N TYR A 49 5.24 -6.48 -6.59
CA TYR A 49 6.57 -6.26 -7.19
C TYR A 49 6.83 -7.13 -8.44
N PRO A 50 6.47 -8.44 -8.47
CA PRO A 50 6.57 -9.23 -9.70
C PRO A 50 5.73 -8.66 -10.85
N ALA A 51 4.54 -8.09 -10.60
CA ALA A 51 3.75 -7.44 -11.65
C ALA A 51 4.41 -6.14 -12.14
N ARG A 52 5.06 -5.36 -11.26
CA ARG A 52 5.81 -4.15 -11.64
C ARG A 52 6.94 -4.45 -12.63
N ALA A 53 7.56 -5.64 -12.55
CA ALA A 53 8.58 -6.06 -13.50
C ALA A 53 8.06 -6.17 -14.95
N PHE A 54 6.74 -6.32 -15.15
CA PHE A 54 6.09 -6.27 -16.47
C PHE A 54 5.67 -4.85 -16.89
N GLY A 55 6.07 -3.82 -16.13
CA GLY A 55 5.69 -2.43 -16.37
C GLY A 55 4.30 -2.05 -15.84
N ILE A 56 3.65 -2.94 -15.07
CA ILE A 56 2.34 -2.66 -14.47
C ILE A 56 2.52 -1.68 -13.31
N HIS A 57 1.65 -0.68 -13.22
CA HIS A 57 1.65 0.33 -12.16
C HIS A 57 0.22 0.75 -11.79
N SER A 58 0.07 1.43 -10.65
CA SER A 58 -1.22 1.97 -10.21
C SER A 58 -1.82 2.93 -11.25
N ALA A 59 -3.15 3.03 -11.26
CA ALA A 59 -3.96 3.77 -12.22
C ALA A 59 -3.90 3.27 -13.68
N MET A 60 -3.09 2.26 -14.00
CA MET A 60 -3.10 1.62 -15.31
C MET A 60 -4.47 0.97 -15.59
N PRO A 61 -5.05 1.10 -16.80
CA PRO A 61 -6.23 0.33 -17.17
C PRO A 61 -5.99 -1.17 -17.00
N MET A 62 -6.90 -1.89 -16.34
CA MET A 62 -6.69 -3.33 -16.07
C MET A 62 -6.57 -4.14 -17.35
N SER A 63 -7.29 -3.76 -18.41
CA SER A 63 -7.16 -4.40 -19.72
C SER A 63 -5.76 -4.26 -20.32
N GLN A 64 -5.05 -3.16 -20.04
CA GLN A 64 -3.65 -2.98 -20.43
C GLN A 64 -2.72 -3.82 -19.57
N ALA A 65 -2.94 -3.88 -18.26
CA ALA A 65 -2.15 -4.71 -17.35
C ALA A 65 -2.17 -6.20 -17.75
N VAL A 66 -3.35 -6.72 -18.11
CA VAL A 66 -3.50 -8.10 -18.60
C VAL A 66 -2.80 -8.32 -19.95
N ARG A 67 -2.77 -7.32 -20.84
CA ARG A 67 -2.00 -7.42 -22.09
C ARG A 67 -0.49 -7.47 -21.85
N LEU A 68 0.01 -6.72 -20.85
CA LEU A 68 1.43 -6.72 -20.47
C LEU A 68 1.85 -8.02 -19.77
N CYS A 69 0.94 -8.61 -19.00
CA CYS A 69 1.18 -9.84 -18.26
C CYS A 69 -0.04 -10.77 -18.40
N PRO A 70 -0.07 -11.65 -19.41
CA PRO A 70 -1.20 -12.56 -19.64
C PRO A 70 -1.48 -13.51 -18.47
N GLN A 71 -0.48 -13.79 -17.65
CA GLN A 71 -0.58 -14.60 -16.43
C GLN A 71 -0.92 -13.78 -15.16
N LEU A 72 -1.26 -12.50 -15.29
CA LEU A 72 -1.58 -11.61 -14.16
C LEU A 72 -2.79 -12.13 -13.40
N VAL A 73 -2.61 -12.38 -12.10
CA VAL A 73 -3.73 -12.68 -11.21
C VAL A 73 -4.43 -11.38 -10.83
N ILE A 74 -5.74 -11.30 -11.06
CA ILE A 74 -6.54 -10.13 -10.68
C ILE A 74 -7.27 -10.43 -9.37
N VAL A 75 -7.01 -9.62 -8.35
CA VAL A 75 -7.61 -9.74 -7.03
C VAL A 75 -8.62 -8.60 -6.80
N PRO A 76 -9.90 -8.89 -6.49
CA PRO A 76 -10.87 -7.86 -6.12
C PRO A 76 -10.45 -7.11 -4.86
N ALA A 77 -10.67 -5.80 -4.81
CA ALA A 77 -10.32 -4.98 -3.64
C ALA A 77 -11.13 -5.36 -2.39
N ASN A 78 -10.44 -5.56 -1.27
CA ASN A 78 -11.05 -5.76 0.04
C ASN A 78 -10.79 -4.57 0.98
N HIS A 79 -11.52 -3.47 0.76
CA HIS A 79 -11.35 -2.24 1.53
C HIS A 79 -11.54 -2.40 3.04
N ARG A 80 -12.34 -3.39 3.47
CA ARG A 80 -12.49 -3.70 4.91
C ARG A 80 -11.19 -4.24 5.51
N ALA A 81 -10.51 -5.15 4.81
CA ALA A 81 -9.21 -5.68 5.26
C ALA A 81 -8.13 -4.59 5.27
N TYR A 82 -8.10 -3.75 4.22
CA TYR A 82 -7.13 -2.66 4.11
C TYR A 82 -7.33 -1.64 5.24
N GLY A 83 -8.58 -1.26 5.52
CA GLY A 83 -8.90 -0.33 6.60
C GLY A 83 -8.49 -0.86 7.97
N ARG A 84 -8.71 -2.16 8.23
CA ARG A 84 -8.26 -2.80 9.48
C ARG A 84 -6.73 -2.77 9.62
N CYS A 85 -6.00 -3.17 8.59
CA CYS A 85 -4.54 -3.16 8.63
C CYS A 85 -3.99 -1.74 8.83
N SER A 86 -4.56 -0.75 8.15
CA SER A 86 -4.23 0.67 8.35
C SER A 86 -4.44 1.10 9.79
N GLN A 87 -5.58 0.81 10.39
CA GLN A 87 -5.86 1.14 11.79
C GLN A 87 -4.83 0.52 12.74
N GLU A 88 -4.43 -0.73 12.50
CA GLU A 88 -3.41 -1.43 13.30
C GLU A 88 -2.03 -0.75 13.18
N VAL A 89 -1.62 -0.34 11.96
CA VAL A 89 -0.38 0.42 11.74
C VAL A 89 -0.46 1.80 12.42
N MET A 90 -1.54 2.54 12.17
CA MET A 90 -1.77 3.89 12.67
C MET A 90 -1.84 3.95 14.20
N ALA A 91 -2.36 2.91 14.85
CA ALA A 91 -2.32 2.75 16.29
C ALA A 91 -0.88 2.60 16.82
N ARG A 92 -0.03 1.83 16.12
CA ARG A 92 1.39 1.71 16.47
C ARG A 92 2.15 3.02 16.32
N LEU A 93 1.85 3.79 15.27
CA LEU A 93 2.44 5.12 15.08
C LEU A 93 2.04 6.09 16.20
N ARG A 94 0.77 6.08 16.62
CA ARG A 94 0.28 6.91 17.74
C ARG A 94 0.83 6.50 19.10
N ALA A 95 1.22 5.23 19.26
CA ALA A 95 1.93 4.77 20.45
C ALA A 95 3.38 5.29 20.51
N LEU A 96 3.98 5.63 19.37
CA LEU A 96 5.33 6.20 19.28
C LEU A 96 5.35 7.72 19.58
N THR A 97 4.38 8.45 19.03
CA THR A 97 4.19 9.89 19.26
C THR A 97 2.71 10.24 19.11
N PRO A 98 2.15 11.15 19.92
CA PRO A 98 0.78 11.62 19.71
C PRO A 98 0.65 12.53 18.48
N LEU A 99 1.77 13.03 17.94
CA LEU A 99 1.81 13.95 16.80
C LEU A 99 1.87 13.15 15.49
N VAL A 100 0.74 12.58 15.09
CA VAL A 100 0.58 11.82 13.84
C VAL A 100 -0.48 12.49 12.96
N GLU A 101 -0.09 12.80 11.73
CA GLU A 101 -1.00 13.31 10.69
C GLU A 101 -1.14 12.25 9.61
N GLN A 102 -2.29 11.57 9.58
CA GLN A 102 -2.59 10.54 8.59
C GLN A 102 -3.11 11.19 7.30
N LEU A 103 -2.43 10.95 6.17
CA LEU A 103 -2.80 11.50 4.86
C LEU A 103 -3.72 10.57 4.08
N SER A 104 -3.43 9.26 4.14
CA SER A 104 -4.15 8.22 3.42
C SER A 104 -4.26 6.95 4.28
N ILE A 105 -4.71 5.85 3.67
CA ILE A 105 -4.81 4.56 4.34
C ILE A 105 -3.42 3.94 4.62
N ASP A 106 -2.41 4.30 3.86
CA ASP A 106 -1.04 3.81 3.92
C ASP A 106 0.01 4.87 4.29
N GLU A 107 -0.37 6.16 4.32
CA GLU A 107 0.59 7.26 4.53
C GLU A 107 0.31 8.08 5.79
N ALA A 108 1.38 8.46 6.48
CA ALA A 108 1.32 9.41 7.60
C ALA A 108 2.63 10.18 7.81
N PHE A 109 2.50 11.42 8.29
CA PHE A 109 3.60 12.16 8.90
C PHE A 109 3.62 11.97 10.42
N LEU A 110 4.82 11.94 10.98
CA LEU A 110 5.05 11.86 12.42
C LEU A 110 6.04 12.93 12.86
N ASP A 111 5.70 13.69 13.90
CA ASP A 111 6.68 14.52 14.60
C ASP A 111 7.32 13.72 15.74
N VAL A 112 8.59 13.41 15.57
CA VAL A 112 9.43 12.65 16.51
C VAL A 112 10.49 13.53 17.16
N THR A 113 10.29 14.85 17.17
CA THR A 113 11.24 15.83 17.74
C THR A 113 11.60 15.50 19.19
N ALA A 114 10.63 15.02 19.98
CA ALA A 114 10.80 14.65 21.39
C ALA A 114 11.46 13.28 21.63
N LEU A 115 11.55 12.41 20.60
CA LEU A 115 12.25 11.14 20.75
C LEU A 115 13.76 11.38 20.84
N GLY A 116 14.49 10.54 21.56
CA GLY A 116 15.95 10.61 21.63
C GLY A 116 16.62 10.40 20.26
N LYS A 117 17.96 10.38 20.24
CA LYS A 117 18.66 9.74 19.12
C LYS A 117 18.28 8.24 19.14
N PRO A 118 18.13 7.59 17.98
CA PRO A 118 17.95 6.15 17.92
C PRO A 118 19.09 5.41 18.64
#